data_AF-A0A935APM7-F1
#
_entry.id   AF-A0A935APM7-F1
#
_cell.length_a   1.000
_cell.length_b   1.000
_cell.length_c   1.000
_cell.angle_alpha   90.00
_cell.angle_beta   90.00
_cell.angle_gamma   90.00
#
_symmetry.space_group_name_H-M   'P 1'
#
loop_
_entity.id
_entity.type
_entity.pdbx_description
1 polymer ?
#
loop_
_entity_poly.entity_id
_entity_poly.type
_entity_poly.pdbx_seq_one_letter_code
_entity_poly.pdbx_strand_id
1 'polypeptide(L)'
;MSRFQRSWMLTKASWGVLRADRELLVLPIVSAITSAVVAATFLVPAWFTIDETSTVDAFGNTTTQMNPTALTYVLGALFYFVSAFLVIFFNAALVAGANQRFDGEDPTLGSALGAAASRIGLIVQWSLVSATVSMVIRQIQERGGLLGRLVGGVIGFAWSVVTFLVLPMIVVEGVGVGEALRRSKDAVRSTWGENVIGQGGIGLVGVVAAIPALLLGVSGALLFQTSAVLGVAMIGVAVVGMLAVTIVMAALSGVYQTALYRYAVALPVPSYDSATLAAAFAPKR
;
A
#
# COMPACT_ATOMS: atom_id res chain seq x y z
N MET A 1 -24.73 -10.21 -12.79
CA MET A 1 -24.14 -9.67 -11.54
C MET A 1 -23.43 -8.36 -11.82
N SER A 2 -23.76 -7.29 -11.10
CA SER A 2 -23.10 -5.99 -11.27
C SER A 2 -21.66 -6.03 -10.71
N ARG A 3 -20.76 -5.15 -11.20
CA ARG A 3 -19.37 -5.04 -10.70
C ARG A 3 -19.31 -4.78 -9.19
N PHE A 4 -20.29 -4.05 -8.68
CA PHE A 4 -20.45 -3.77 -7.26
C PHE A 4 -20.78 -5.04 -6.45
N GLN A 5 -21.71 -5.88 -6.92
CA GLN A 5 -22.06 -7.14 -6.24
C GLN A 5 -20.88 -8.12 -6.18
N ARG A 6 -20.08 -8.24 -7.26
CA ARG A 6 -18.88 -9.10 -7.26
C ARG A 6 -17.81 -8.59 -6.29
N SER A 7 -17.51 -7.29 -6.34
CA SER A 7 -16.54 -6.66 -5.43
C SER A 7 -16.98 -6.77 -3.97
N TRP A 8 -18.29 -6.63 -3.70
CA TRP A 8 -18.88 -6.77 -2.38
C TRP A 8 -18.80 -8.20 -1.83
N MET A 9 -19.06 -9.23 -2.67
CA MET A 9 -18.91 -10.63 -2.25
C MET A 9 -17.44 -10.97 -1.98
N LEU A 10 -16.51 -10.53 -2.84
CA LEU A 10 -15.08 -10.74 -2.64
C LEU A 10 -14.59 -10.06 -1.35
N THR A 11 -15.04 -8.83 -1.09
CA THR A 11 -14.74 -8.08 0.15
C THR A 11 -15.34 -8.79 1.37
N LYS A 12 -16.57 -9.29 1.28
CA LYS A 12 -17.23 -10.03 2.37
C LYS A 12 -16.53 -11.36 2.65
N ALA A 13 -16.04 -12.06 1.63
CA ALA A 13 -15.23 -13.26 1.80
C ALA A 13 -13.88 -12.96 2.46
N SER A 14 -13.17 -11.90 2.02
CA SER A 14 -11.94 -11.43 2.68
C SER A 14 -12.20 -11.00 4.14
N TRP A 15 -13.33 -10.35 4.38
CA TRP A 15 -13.76 -9.95 5.73
C TRP A 15 -14.10 -11.16 6.61
N GLY A 16 -14.66 -12.23 6.05
CA GLY A 16 -14.92 -13.49 6.75
C GLY A 16 -13.65 -14.14 7.27
N VAL A 17 -12.60 -14.18 6.45
CA VAL A 17 -11.26 -14.68 6.84
C VAL A 17 -10.64 -13.79 7.92
N LEU A 18 -10.69 -12.47 7.73
CA LEU A 18 -10.15 -11.50 8.70
C LEU A 18 -10.87 -11.54 10.06
N ARG A 19 -12.17 -11.84 10.06
CA ARG A 19 -12.99 -11.95 11.27
C ARG A 19 -12.81 -13.29 11.98
N ALA A 20 -12.48 -14.35 11.24
CA ALA A 20 -12.16 -15.66 11.80
C ALA A 20 -10.80 -15.64 12.51
N ASP A 21 -9.82 -14.87 12.01
CA ASP A 21 -8.49 -14.75 12.62
C ASP A 21 -8.15 -13.28 12.97
N ARG A 22 -8.58 -12.86 14.17
CA ARG A 22 -8.25 -11.53 14.73
C ARG A 22 -6.74 -11.29 14.85
N GLU A 23 -5.94 -12.35 14.87
CA GLU A 23 -4.48 -12.28 14.93
C GLU A 23 -3.86 -11.64 13.68
N LEU A 24 -4.51 -11.75 12.52
CA LEU A 24 -4.05 -11.13 11.26
C LEU A 24 -4.23 -9.60 11.25
N LEU A 25 -5.09 -9.03 12.11
CA LEU A 25 -5.25 -7.58 12.28
C LEU A 25 -4.09 -6.95 13.07
N VAL A 26 -3.33 -7.76 13.81
CA VAL A 26 -2.17 -7.27 14.57
C VAL A 26 -1.03 -6.88 13.63
N LEU A 27 -0.88 -7.55 12.49
CA LEU A 27 0.15 -7.26 11.48
C LEU A 27 0.09 -5.81 10.96
N PRO A 28 -1.06 -5.30 10.49
CA PRO A 28 -1.18 -3.89 10.12
C PRO A 28 -0.91 -2.89 11.25
N ILE A 29 -1.28 -3.23 12.50
CA ILE A 29 -1.04 -2.35 13.66
C ILE A 29 0.46 -2.28 13.96
N VAL A 30 1.14 -3.43 14.00
CA VAL A 30 2.59 -3.50 14.16
C VAL A 30 3.30 -2.76 13.02
N SER A 31 2.81 -2.90 11.80
CA SER A 31 3.30 -2.14 10.64
C SER A 31 3.15 -0.63 10.83
N ALA A 32 2.00 -0.16 11.30
CA ALA A 32 1.74 1.25 11.54
C ALA A 32 2.66 1.83 12.64
N ILE A 33 2.82 1.10 13.76
CA ILE A 33 3.72 1.50 14.85
C ILE A 33 5.18 1.53 14.36
N THR A 34 5.61 0.49 13.66
CA THR A 34 6.98 0.41 13.11
C THR A 34 7.24 1.55 12.13
N SER A 35 6.28 1.84 11.26
CA SER A 35 6.37 2.95 10.30
C SER A 35 6.43 4.32 11.01
N ALA A 36 5.68 4.50 12.09
CA ALA A 36 5.71 5.73 12.89
C ALA A 36 7.07 5.93 13.59
N VAL A 37 7.63 4.86 14.17
CA VAL A 37 8.97 4.90 14.79
C VAL A 37 10.05 5.24 13.76
N VAL A 38 9.99 4.62 12.58
CA VAL A 38 10.91 4.92 11.49
C VAL A 38 10.75 6.36 11.02
N ALA A 39 9.52 6.84 10.83
CA ALA A 39 9.27 8.23 10.49
C ALA A 39 9.88 9.19 11.52
N ALA A 40 9.67 8.96 12.81
CA ALA A 40 10.28 9.78 13.86
C ALA A 40 11.82 9.74 13.80
N THR A 41 12.40 8.56 13.60
CA THR A 41 13.86 8.36 13.55
C THR A 41 14.53 9.12 12.41
N PHE A 42 13.85 9.33 11.28
CA PHE A 42 14.41 10.08 10.15
C PHE A 42 13.96 11.54 10.11
N LEU A 43 12.67 11.82 10.33
CA LEU A 43 12.10 13.15 10.17
C LEU A 43 12.53 14.10 11.30
N VAL A 44 12.67 13.60 12.55
CA VAL A 44 13.10 14.45 13.67
C VAL A 44 14.52 14.95 13.45
N PRO A 45 15.54 14.10 13.16
CA PRO A 45 16.87 14.60 12.83
C PRO A 45 16.87 15.47 11.57
N ALA A 46 16.12 15.10 10.52
CA ALA A 46 16.07 15.88 9.28
C ALA A 46 15.52 17.30 9.49
N TRP A 47 14.63 17.49 10.46
CA TRP A 47 14.13 18.82 10.83
C TRP A 47 15.25 19.72 11.37
N PHE A 48 16.13 19.17 12.21
CA PHE A 48 17.27 19.91 12.78
C PHE A 48 18.40 20.16 11.79
N THR A 49 18.36 19.56 10.59
CA THR A 49 19.37 19.79 9.54
C THR A 49 18.91 20.79 8.49
N ILE A 50 17.71 21.37 8.62
CA ILE A 50 17.22 22.42 7.73
C ILE A 50 17.72 23.76 8.28
N ASP A 51 18.47 24.50 7.48
CA ASP A 51 18.94 25.82 7.86
C ASP A 51 17.82 26.84 7.65
N GLU A 52 17.68 27.76 8.60
CA GLU A 52 16.76 28.87 8.50
C GLU A 52 17.54 30.16 8.21
N THR A 53 17.22 30.81 7.08
CA THR A 53 17.73 32.14 6.78
C THR A 53 16.60 33.14 6.77
N SER A 54 16.70 34.16 7.62
CA SER A 54 15.78 35.29 7.64
C SER A 54 16.44 36.53 7.05
N THR A 55 15.80 37.15 6.07
CA THR A 55 16.21 38.45 5.51
C THR A 55 15.16 39.50 5.86
N VAL A 56 15.61 40.72 6.21
CA VAL A 56 14.74 41.86 6.46
C VAL A 56 14.88 42.80 5.28
N ASP A 57 13.77 43.11 4.60
CA ASP A 57 13.78 44.05 3.49
C ASP A 57 13.85 45.52 3.97
N ALA A 58 13.99 46.45 3.03
CA ALA A 58 14.07 47.89 3.33
C ALA A 58 12.80 48.46 3.97
N PHE A 59 11.69 47.71 3.98
CA PHE A 59 10.40 48.08 4.56
C PHE A 59 10.17 47.40 5.92
N GLY A 60 11.14 46.64 6.43
CA GLY A 60 11.04 45.92 7.70
C GLY A 60 10.30 44.59 7.61
N ASN A 61 9.95 44.10 6.41
CA ASN A 61 9.35 42.79 6.26
C ASN A 61 10.41 41.70 6.41
N THR A 62 10.14 40.74 7.28
CA THR A 62 11.01 39.56 7.46
C THR A 62 10.55 38.44 6.52
N THR A 63 11.44 38.00 5.64
CA THR A 63 11.25 36.80 4.83
C THR A 63 12.09 35.68 5.41
N THR A 64 11.44 34.64 5.94
CA THR A 64 12.10 33.43 6.39
C THR A 64 12.08 32.40 5.26
N GLN A 65 13.25 31.89 4.89
CA GLN A 65 13.43 30.80 3.94
C GLN A 65 14.04 29.59 4.64
N MET A 66 13.41 28.43 4.45
CA MET A 66 13.96 27.14 4.86
C MET A 66 14.85 26.60 3.75
N ASN A 67 16.12 26.32 4.07
CA ASN A 67 17.13 25.81 3.16
C ASN A 67 17.52 24.38 3.58
N PRO A 68 16.98 23.34 2.91
CA PRO A 68 17.38 21.97 3.18
C PRO A 68 18.87 21.76 2.89
N THR A 69 19.61 21.21 3.83
CA THR A 69 21.03 20.89 3.64
C THR A 69 21.19 19.57 2.87
N ALA A 70 22.42 19.25 2.44
CA ALA A 70 22.75 17.96 1.85
C ALA A 70 22.36 16.79 2.76
N LEU A 71 22.52 16.94 4.08
CA LEU A 71 22.13 15.93 5.06
C LEU A 71 20.61 15.73 5.11
N THR A 72 19.82 16.80 4.99
CA THR A 72 18.35 16.70 4.88
C THR A 72 17.94 15.83 3.69
N TYR A 73 18.58 16.00 2.54
CA TYR A 73 18.31 15.18 1.35
C TYR A 73 18.71 13.71 1.53
N VAL A 74 19.86 13.45 2.17
CA VAL A 74 20.30 12.07 2.47
C VAL A 74 19.31 11.38 3.42
N LEU A 75 18.90 12.04 4.50
CA LEU A 75 17.92 11.50 5.44
C LEU A 75 16.56 11.27 4.77
N GLY A 76 16.12 12.17 3.88
CA GLY A 76 14.91 12.01 3.10
C GLY A 76 14.98 10.82 2.13
N ALA A 77 16.11 10.61 1.47
CA ALA A 77 16.32 9.47 0.57
C ALA A 77 16.33 8.13 1.32
N LEU A 78 17.00 8.09 2.47
CA LEU A 78 16.99 6.90 3.35
C LEU A 78 15.60 6.62 3.90
N PHE A 79 14.90 7.65 4.38
CA PHE A 79 13.53 7.53 4.86
C PHE A 79 12.60 6.96 3.78
N TYR A 80 12.71 7.48 2.54
CA TYR A 80 11.94 6.98 1.41
C TYR A 80 12.19 5.49 1.15
N PHE A 81 13.46 5.09 1.10
CA PHE A 81 13.82 3.69 0.85
C PHE A 81 13.38 2.75 1.98
N VAL A 82 13.67 3.11 3.23
CA VAL A 82 13.30 2.30 4.41
C VAL A 82 11.79 2.17 4.51
N SER A 83 11.04 3.25 4.23
CA SER A 83 9.58 3.20 4.20
C SER A 83 9.05 2.24 3.12
N ALA A 84 9.62 2.29 1.92
CA ALA A 84 9.26 1.36 0.84
C ALA A 84 9.56 -0.10 1.22
N PHE A 85 10.72 -0.35 1.82
CA PHE A 85 11.09 -1.67 2.34
C PHE A 85 10.10 -2.16 3.40
N LEU A 86 9.78 -1.34 4.40
CA LEU A 86 8.86 -1.72 5.48
C LEU A 86 7.48 -2.09 4.95
N VAL A 87 6.90 -1.26 4.08
CA VAL A 87 5.59 -1.54 3.48
C VAL A 87 5.60 -2.89 2.75
N ILE A 88 6.63 -3.15 1.95
CA ILE A 88 6.76 -4.40 1.19
C ILE A 88 7.00 -5.59 2.14
N PHE A 89 7.79 -5.42 3.19
CA PHE A 89 8.07 -6.44 4.19
C PHE A 89 6.80 -6.88 4.96
N PHE A 90 5.99 -5.92 5.41
CA PHE A 90 4.72 -6.26 6.09
C PHE A 90 3.69 -6.84 5.12
N ASN A 91 3.67 -6.39 3.86
CA ASN A 91 2.85 -7.02 2.83
C ASN A 91 3.31 -8.46 2.56
N ALA A 92 4.62 -8.72 2.56
CA ALA A 92 5.18 -10.06 2.46
C ALA A 92 4.74 -10.94 3.62
N ALA A 93 4.80 -10.44 4.85
CA ALA A 93 4.34 -11.17 6.03
C ALA A 93 2.83 -11.49 5.95
N LEU A 94 2.02 -10.53 5.49
CA LEU A 94 0.58 -10.76 5.28
C LEU A 94 0.31 -11.83 4.22
N VAL A 95 1.04 -11.81 3.11
CA VAL A 95 0.94 -12.84 2.06
C VAL A 95 1.38 -14.21 2.59
N ALA A 96 2.45 -14.28 3.38
CA ALA A 96 2.91 -15.52 4.01
C ALA A 96 1.87 -16.09 4.98
N GLY A 97 1.34 -15.27 5.89
CA GLY A 97 0.31 -15.69 6.84
C GLY A 97 -0.99 -16.11 6.15
N ALA A 98 -1.39 -15.38 5.09
CA ALA A 98 -2.52 -15.78 4.27
C ALA A 98 -2.28 -17.14 3.59
N ASN A 99 -1.07 -17.40 3.07
CA ASN A 99 -0.72 -18.69 2.47
C ASN A 99 -0.76 -19.84 3.49
N GLN A 100 -0.18 -19.65 4.68
CA GLN A 100 -0.23 -20.64 5.79
C GLN A 100 -1.68 -21.01 6.12
N ARG A 101 -2.55 -20.01 6.28
CA ARG A 101 -3.98 -20.26 6.57
C ARG A 101 -4.66 -21.08 5.49
N PHE A 102 -4.31 -20.77 4.26
CA PHE A 102 -4.79 -21.40 3.05
C PHE A 102 -4.32 -22.85 2.86
N ASP A 103 -3.21 -23.21 3.48
CA ASP A 103 -2.70 -24.58 3.59
C ASP A 103 -3.29 -25.33 4.80
N GLY A 104 -4.18 -24.68 5.57
CA GLY A 104 -4.85 -25.26 6.74
C GLY A 104 -4.04 -25.15 8.03
N GLU A 105 -2.93 -24.41 8.00
CA GLU A 105 -2.10 -24.12 9.18
C GLU A 105 -2.74 -23.01 10.04
N ASP A 106 -2.21 -22.82 11.25
CA ASP A 106 -2.59 -21.74 12.17
C ASP A 106 -1.57 -20.58 12.04
N PRO A 107 -1.89 -19.53 11.26
CA PRO A 107 -0.99 -18.40 11.07
C PRO A 107 -0.87 -17.59 12.36
N THR A 108 0.35 -17.39 12.84
CA THR A 108 0.65 -16.47 13.95
C THR A 108 1.39 -15.24 13.43
N LEU A 109 1.42 -14.17 14.23
CA LEU A 109 2.25 -13.00 13.92
C LEU A 109 3.73 -13.39 13.72
N GLY A 110 4.24 -14.28 14.58
CA GLY A 110 5.61 -14.76 14.54
C GLY A 110 5.92 -15.61 13.31
N SER A 111 5.02 -16.52 12.92
CA SER A 111 5.21 -17.36 11.73
C SER A 111 5.17 -16.53 10.44
N ALA A 112 4.27 -15.54 10.36
CA ALA A 112 4.16 -14.63 9.23
C ALA A 112 5.40 -13.72 9.08
N LEU A 113 5.83 -13.08 10.18
CA LEU A 113 7.03 -12.24 10.18
C LEU A 113 8.30 -13.06 9.94
N GLY A 114 8.39 -14.26 10.52
CA GLY A 114 9.51 -15.18 10.31
C GLY A 114 9.62 -15.65 8.87
N ALA A 115 8.49 -15.97 8.23
CA ALA A 115 8.46 -16.33 6.81
C ALA A 115 8.94 -15.18 5.92
N ALA A 116 8.48 -13.95 6.16
CA ALA A 116 8.97 -12.78 5.43
C ALA A 116 10.46 -12.50 5.71
N ALA A 117 10.90 -12.61 6.97
CA ALA A 117 12.29 -12.40 7.37
C ALA A 117 13.24 -13.42 6.72
N SER A 118 12.80 -14.66 6.51
CA SER A 118 13.58 -15.68 5.78
C SER A 118 13.89 -15.27 4.32
N ARG A 119 13.13 -14.31 3.77
CA ARG A 119 13.28 -13.76 2.42
C ARG A 119 13.73 -12.29 2.42
N ILE A 120 14.28 -11.78 3.52
CA ILE A 120 14.60 -10.35 3.67
C ILE A 120 15.51 -9.80 2.56
N GLY A 121 16.52 -10.57 2.12
CA GLY A 121 17.41 -10.16 1.03
C GLY A 121 16.67 -9.93 -0.30
N LEU A 122 15.73 -10.82 -0.64
CA LEU A 122 14.89 -10.66 -1.83
C LEU A 122 13.89 -9.51 -1.68
N ILE A 123 13.37 -9.29 -0.47
CA ILE A 123 12.47 -8.16 -0.18
C ILE A 123 13.20 -6.82 -0.30
N VAL A 124 14.46 -6.72 0.17
CA VAL A 124 15.31 -5.52 -0.01
C VAL A 124 15.59 -5.26 -1.49
N GLN A 125 15.94 -6.31 -2.25
CA GLN A 125 16.14 -6.17 -3.70
C GLN A 125 14.86 -5.70 -4.40
N TRP A 126 13.72 -6.28 -4.02
CA TRP A 126 12.43 -5.91 -4.58
C TRP A 126 12.02 -4.48 -4.19
N SER A 127 12.29 -4.04 -2.96
CA SER A 127 12.00 -2.69 -2.54
C SER A 127 12.83 -1.65 -3.29
N LEU A 128 14.09 -1.94 -3.60
CA LEU A 128 14.91 -1.08 -4.46
C LEU A 128 14.30 -0.92 -5.85
N VAL A 129 13.92 -2.03 -6.49
CA VAL A 129 13.29 -2.03 -7.82
C VAL A 129 11.98 -1.25 -7.79
N SER A 130 11.10 -1.57 -6.84
CA SER A 130 9.77 -0.96 -6.71
C SER A 130 9.85 0.53 -6.41
N ALA A 131 10.68 0.93 -5.45
CA ALA A 131 10.89 2.34 -5.09
C ALA A 131 11.45 3.14 -6.28
N THR A 132 12.44 2.59 -6.99
CA THR A 132 13.03 3.26 -8.16
C THR A 132 11.98 3.46 -9.25
N VAL A 133 11.17 2.44 -9.56
CA VAL A 133 10.12 2.57 -10.58
C VAL A 133 9.04 3.57 -10.15
N SER A 134 8.61 3.54 -8.89
CA SER A 134 7.69 4.53 -8.33
C SER A 134 8.23 5.95 -8.44
N MET A 135 9.52 6.16 -8.15
CA MET A 135 10.18 7.46 -8.28
C MET A 135 10.19 7.95 -9.74
N VAL A 136 10.53 7.08 -10.70
CA VAL A 136 10.53 7.40 -12.13
C VAL A 136 9.12 7.78 -12.62
N ILE A 137 8.10 7.00 -12.24
CA ILE A 137 6.70 7.29 -12.59
C ILE A 137 6.28 8.65 -12.02
N ARG A 138 6.60 8.90 -10.74
CA ARG A 138 6.28 10.16 -10.07
C ARG A 138 6.95 11.34 -10.77
N GLN A 139 8.21 11.21 -11.18
CA GLN A 139 8.93 12.24 -11.91
C GLN A 139 8.29 12.55 -13.29
N ILE A 140 7.76 11.54 -13.98
CA ILE A 140 7.00 11.71 -15.23
C ILE A 140 5.70 12.49 -14.96
N GLN A 141 4.99 12.14 -13.88
CA GLN A 141 3.74 12.79 -13.49
C GLN A 141 3.94 14.27 -13.11
N GLU A 142 5.05 14.58 -12.44
CA GLU A 142 5.36 15.94 -11.99
C GLU A 142 5.81 16.85 -13.14
N ARG A 143 6.54 16.32 -14.14
CA ARG A 143 7.11 17.12 -15.24
C ARG A 143 6.16 17.40 -16.40
N GLY A 144 5.15 16.56 -16.63
CA GLY A 144 4.31 16.62 -17.84
C GLY A 144 2.96 17.31 -17.69
N GLY A 145 2.68 17.99 -16.58
CA GLY A 145 1.37 18.60 -16.33
C GLY A 145 0.22 17.57 -16.40
N LEU A 146 -0.90 17.91 -17.05
CA LEU A 146 -2.03 17.00 -17.21
C LEU A 146 -1.68 15.73 -18.02
N LEU A 147 -0.91 15.88 -19.10
CA LEU A 147 -0.50 14.74 -19.93
C LEU A 147 0.46 13.80 -19.18
N GLY A 148 1.42 14.35 -18.42
CA GLY A 148 2.31 13.56 -17.56
C GLY A 148 1.55 12.77 -16.51
N ARG A 149 0.52 13.36 -15.90
CA ARG A 149 -0.36 12.66 -14.95
C ARG A 149 -1.13 11.51 -15.59
N LEU A 150 -1.66 11.71 -16.80
CA LEU A 150 -2.37 10.66 -17.54
C LEU A 150 -1.44 9.51 -17.93
N VAL A 151 -0.32 9.82 -18.59
CA VAL A 151 0.66 8.82 -19.04
C VAL A 151 1.29 8.09 -17.86
N GLY A 152 1.72 8.82 -16.83
CA GLY A 152 2.26 8.24 -15.61
C GLY A 152 1.24 7.38 -14.87
N GLY A 153 -0.05 7.75 -14.91
CA GLY A 153 -1.14 6.93 -14.38
C GLY A 153 -1.29 5.60 -15.11
N VAL A 154 -1.24 5.61 -16.45
CA VAL A 154 -1.30 4.38 -17.27
C VAL A 154 -0.08 3.49 -17.03
N ILE A 155 1.12 4.07 -16.99
CA ILE A 155 2.36 3.32 -16.70
C ILE A 155 2.30 2.73 -15.30
N GLY A 156 1.87 3.50 -14.29
CA GLY A 156 1.72 3.03 -12.92
C GLY A 156 0.70 1.91 -12.80
N PHE A 157 -0.41 1.98 -13.53
CA PHE A 157 -1.38 0.91 -13.60
C PHE A 157 -0.80 -0.36 -14.23
N ALA A 158 -0.14 -0.24 -15.39
CA ALA A 158 0.51 -1.37 -16.04
C ALA A 158 1.58 -2.03 -15.14
N TRP A 159 2.37 -1.22 -14.44
CA TRP A 159 3.34 -1.68 -13.45
C TRP A 159 2.68 -2.45 -12.31
N SER A 160 1.62 -1.89 -11.71
CA SER A 160 0.83 -2.54 -10.65
C SER A 160 0.33 -3.92 -11.09
N VAL A 161 -0.19 -4.01 -12.31
CA VAL A 161 -0.71 -5.26 -12.87
C VAL A 161 0.39 -6.29 -13.07
N VAL A 162 1.50 -5.91 -13.72
CA VAL A 162 2.62 -6.82 -14.00
C VAL A 162 3.30 -7.30 -12.72
N THR A 163 3.32 -6.48 -11.68
CA THR A 163 4.03 -6.78 -10.42
C THR A 163 3.14 -7.42 -9.36
N PHE A 164 1.86 -7.60 -9.66
CA PHE A 164 0.87 -8.10 -8.72
C PHE A 164 1.21 -9.48 -8.15
N LEU A 165 1.84 -10.38 -8.90
CA LEU A 165 2.18 -11.73 -8.43
C LEU A 165 3.64 -11.86 -7.98
N VAL A 166 4.43 -10.79 -8.07
CA VAL A 166 5.86 -10.81 -7.72
C VAL A 166 6.05 -11.11 -6.24
N LEU A 167 5.30 -10.43 -5.36
CA LEU A 167 5.47 -10.57 -3.92
C LEU A 167 5.11 -11.98 -3.41
N PRO A 168 3.98 -12.59 -3.80
CA PRO A 168 3.70 -13.99 -3.47
C PRO A 168 4.78 -14.96 -3.98
N MET A 169 5.24 -14.79 -5.23
CA MET A 169 6.30 -15.65 -5.78
C MET A 169 7.60 -15.55 -4.96
N ILE A 170 8.01 -14.35 -4.55
CA ILE A 170 9.21 -14.15 -3.73
C ILE A 170 9.04 -14.81 -2.35
N VAL A 171 7.89 -14.62 -1.72
CA VAL A 171 7.70 -14.99 -0.32
C VAL A 171 7.38 -16.47 -0.16
N VAL A 172 6.44 -16.98 -0.96
CA VAL A 172 5.97 -18.36 -0.89
C VAL A 172 6.95 -19.30 -1.59
N GLU A 173 7.40 -18.96 -2.79
CA GLU A 173 8.27 -19.85 -3.59
C GLU A 173 9.76 -19.57 -3.38
N GLY A 174 10.13 -18.41 -2.85
CA GLY A 174 11.54 -18.05 -2.64
C GLY A 174 12.30 -17.73 -3.94
N VAL A 175 11.60 -17.48 -5.05
CA VAL A 175 12.25 -17.18 -6.33
C VAL A 175 12.87 -15.79 -6.36
N GLY A 176 13.94 -15.63 -7.13
CA GLY A 176 14.64 -14.35 -7.28
C GLY A 176 13.78 -13.27 -7.92
N VAL A 177 14.03 -12.00 -7.60
CA VAL A 177 13.21 -10.85 -8.06
C VAL A 177 13.04 -10.80 -9.58
N GLY A 178 14.12 -11.05 -10.34
CA GLY A 178 14.07 -11.05 -11.80
C GLY A 178 13.24 -12.19 -12.37
N GLU A 179 13.29 -13.37 -11.75
CA GLU A 179 12.46 -14.52 -12.14
C GLU A 179 11.00 -14.28 -11.78
N ALA A 180 10.72 -13.78 -10.58
CA ALA A 180 9.38 -13.41 -10.13
C ALA A 180 8.72 -12.40 -11.07
N LEU A 181 9.46 -11.39 -11.55
CA LEU A 181 8.97 -10.42 -12.54
C LEU A 181 8.60 -11.07 -13.88
N ARG A 182 9.44 -11.97 -14.38
CA ARG A 182 9.17 -12.69 -15.64
C ARG A 182 7.94 -13.59 -15.51
N ARG A 183 7.90 -14.41 -14.45
CA ARG A 183 6.78 -15.33 -14.18
C ARG A 183 5.48 -14.59 -13.89
N SER A 184 5.53 -13.46 -13.17
CA SER A 184 4.36 -12.61 -12.92
C SER A 184 3.81 -12.01 -14.22
N LYS A 185 4.68 -11.51 -15.10
CA LYS A 185 4.29 -11.02 -16.43
C LYS A 185 3.60 -12.12 -17.26
N ASP A 186 4.18 -13.31 -17.29
CA ASP A 186 3.65 -14.43 -18.07
C ASP A 186 2.29 -14.90 -17.52
N ALA A 187 2.16 -15.03 -16.20
CA ALA A 187 0.92 -15.39 -15.53
C ALA A 187 -0.20 -14.36 -15.75
N VAL A 188 0.13 -13.06 -15.71
CA VAL A 188 -0.82 -12.00 -16.04
C VAL A 188 -1.23 -12.08 -17.51
N ARG A 189 -0.28 -12.29 -18.43
CA ARG A 189 -0.58 -12.39 -19.85
C ARG A 189 -1.46 -13.59 -20.18
N SER A 190 -1.23 -14.75 -19.55
CA SER A 190 -1.99 -15.98 -19.79
C SER A 190 -3.37 -15.96 -19.16
N THR A 191 -3.49 -15.37 -17.96
CA THR A 191 -4.69 -15.54 -17.13
C THR A 191 -5.56 -14.27 -17.08
N TRP A 192 -4.98 -13.08 -17.32
CA TRP A 192 -5.67 -11.80 -17.10
C TRP A 192 -6.01 -11.01 -18.37
N GLY A 193 -5.33 -11.24 -19.51
CA GLY A 193 -5.71 -10.76 -20.86
C GLY A 193 -6.29 -9.33 -20.93
N GLU A 194 -7.32 -9.11 -21.76
CA GLU A 194 -8.06 -7.83 -21.87
C GLU A 194 -9.00 -7.53 -20.67
N ASN A 195 -9.09 -8.44 -19.69
CA ASN A 195 -10.05 -8.37 -18.58
C ASN A 195 -9.51 -7.75 -17.27
N VAL A 196 -8.28 -7.21 -17.29
CA VAL A 196 -7.60 -6.58 -16.14
C VAL A 196 -8.40 -5.44 -15.47
N ILE A 197 -9.45 -4.93 -16.11
CA ILE A 197 -10.35 -3.87 -15.62
C ILE A 197 -11.10 -4.26 -14.31
N GLY A 198 -11.02 -5.51 -13.85
CA GLY A 198 -11.65 -5.99 -12.61
C GLY A 198 -11.13 -5.40 -11.29
N GLN A 199 -9.91 -4.87 -11.23
CA GLN A 199 -9.29 -4.40 -9.98
C GLN A 199 -9.86 -3.07 -9.43
N GLY A 200 -10.65 -2.33 -10.22
CA GLY A 200 -11.22 -1.04 -9.79
C GLY A 200 -12.20 -1.13 -8.61
N GLY A 201 -12.71 -2.32 -8.29
CA GLY A 201 -13.75 -2.51 -7.26
C GLY A 201 -13.27 -2.27 -5.82
N ILE A 202 -12.09 -2.80 -5.45
CA ILE A 202 -11.54 -2.67 -4.09
C ILE A 202 -11.12 -1.23 -3.81
N GLY A 203 -10.49 -0.56 -4.77
CA GLY A 203 -10.15 0.86 -4.67
C GLY A 203 -11.38 1.74 -4.43
N LEU A 204 -12.50 1.45 -5.12
CA LEU A 204 -13.75 2.17 -4.94
C LEU A 204 -14.33 2.02 -3.52
N VAL A 205 -14.25 0.82 -2.94
CA VAL A 205 -14.65 0.55 -1.55
C VAL A 205 -13.79 1.36 -0.59
N GLY A 206 -12.47 1.41 -0.81
CA GLY A 206 -11.55 2.21 -0.01
C GLY A 206 -11.86 3.71 -0.07
N VAL A 207 -12.16 4.23 -1.26
CA VAL A 207 -12.55 5.64 -1.44
C VAL A 207 -13.83 5.95 -0.67
N VAL A 208 -14.88 5.12 -0.80
CA VAL A 208 -16.15 5.32 -0.09
C VAL A 208 -15.95 5.23 1.43
N ALA A 209 -15.14 4.29 1.90
CA ALA A 209 -14.81 4.14 3.32
C ALA A 209 -14.02 5.35 3.87
N ALA A 210 -13.23 6.03 3.04
CA ALA A 210 -12.46 7.21 3.43
C ALA A 210 -13.29 8.50 3.51
N ILE A 211 -14.45 8.58 2.82
CA ILE A 211 -15.27 9.81 2.75
C ILE A 211 -15.60 10.38 4.14
N PRO A 212 -16.07 9.61 5.13
CA PRO A 212 -16.40 10.16 6.45
C PRO A 212 -15.19 10.81 7.14
N ALA A 213 -14.02 10.16 7.07
CA ALA A 213 -12.79 10.68 7.64
C ALA A 213 -12.32 11.96 6.90
N LEU A 214 -12.42 11.98 5.57
CA LEU A 214 -12.09 13.16 4.77
C LEU A 214 -13.00 14.34 5.08
N LEU A 215 -14.32 14.12 5.17
CA LEU A 215 -15.29 15.15 5.53
C LEU A 215 -14.99 15.70 6.93
N LEU A 216 -14.75 14.83 7.91
CA LEU A 216 -14.35 15.23 9.26
C LEU A 216 -13.07 16.08 9.28
N GLY A 217 -12.06 15.69 8.49
CA GLY A 217 -10.79 16.41 8.40
C GLY A 217 -10.95 17.80 7.78
N VAL A 218 -11.71 17.90 6.68
CA VAL A 218 -12.03 19.18 6.04
C VAL A 218 -12.83 20.08 6.99
N SER A 219 -13.86 19.55 7.65
CA SER A 219 -14.63 20.29 8.65
C SER A 219 -13.76 20.77 9.81
N GLY A 220 -12.83 19.93 10.29
CA GLY A 220 -11.87 20.29 11.32
C GLY A 220 -10.91 21.41 10.89
N ALA A 221 -10.40 21.35 9.65
CA ALA A 221 -9.53 22.39 9.09
C ALA A 221 -10.25 23.74 8.94
N LEU A 222 -11.52 23.73 8.52
CA LEU A 222 -12.34 24.94 8.46
C LEU A 222 -12.63 25.49 9.87
N LEU A 223 -12.93 24.61 10.83
CA LEU A 223 -13.22 24.99 12.21
C LEU A 223 -11.99 25.47 12.97
N PHE A 224 -10.78 25.05 12.60
CA PHE A 224 -9.54 25.50 13.22
C PHE A 224 -9.39 27.03 13.20
N GLN A 225 -9.92 27.69 12.18
CA GLN A 225 -9.94 29.15 12.05
C GLN A 225 -10.83 29.84 13.10
N THR A 226 -11.79 29.12 13.70
CA THR A 226 -12.75 29.63 14.68
C THR A 226 -12.55 29.08 16.09
N SER A 227 -12.11 27.83 16.20
CA SER A 227 -11.77 27.14 17.44
C SER A 227 -10.66 26.15 17.18
N ALA A 228 -9.43 26.53 17.57
CA ALA A 228 -8.26 25.68 17.40
C ALA A 228 -8.43 24.32 18.10
N VAL A 229 -9.01 24.30 19.30
CA VAL A 229 -9.21 23.06 20.09
C VAL A 229 -10.14 22.09 19.37
N LEU A 230 -11.31 22.56 18.91
CA LEU A 230 -12.27 21.71 18.19
C LEU A 230 -11.74 21.31 16.81
N GLY A 231 -11.08 22.23 16.11
CA GLY A 231 -10.46 21.94 14.82
C GLY A 231 -9.40 20.85 14.92
N VAL A 232 -8.46 20.96 15.87
CA VAL A 232 -7.43 19.94 16.12
C VAL A 232 -8.05 18.61 16.53
N ALA A 233 -9.05 18.60 17.41
CA ALA A 233 -9.72 17.37 17.82
C ALA A 233 -10.37 16.64 16.62
N MET A 234 -11.08 17.36 15.75
CA MET A 234 -11.71 16.79 14.57
C MET A 234 -10.69 16.27 13.55
N ILE A 235 -9.60 17.00 13.34
CA ILE A 235 -8.48 16.54 12.49
C ILE A 235 -7.87 15.27 13.09
N GLY A 236 -7.67 15.20 14.40
CA GLY A 236 -7.18 14.01 15.09
C GLY A 236 -8.07 12.79 14.85
N VAL A 237 -9.38 12.95 15.00
CA VAL A 237 -10.36 11.88 14.73
C VAL A 237 -10.35 11.48 13.25
N ALA A 238 -10.26 12.44 12.34
CA ALA A 238 -10.14 12.18 10.91
C ALA A 238 -8.89 11.36 10.56
N VAL A 239 -7.74 11.70 11.16
CA VAL A 239 -6.49 10.97 10.99
C VAL A 239 -6.63 9.53 11.49
N VAL A 240 -7.20 9.32 12.68
CA VAL A 240 -7.43 7.96 13.22
C VAL A 240 -8.39 7.16 12.33
N GLY A 241 -9.47 7.79 11.86
CA GLY A 241 -10.40 7.17 10.92
C GLY A 241 -9.74 6.79 9.60
N MET A 242 -8.90 7.67 9.06
CA MET A 242 -8.14 7.40 7.83
C MET A 242 -7.15 6.25 8.02
N LEU A 243 -6.44 6.22 9.15
CA LEU A 243 -5.54 5.12 9.50
C LEU A 243 -6.31 3.79 9.58
N ALA A 244 -7.47 3.76 10.23
CA ALA A 244 -8.30 2.56 10.29
C ALA A 244 -8.72 2.07 8.89
N VAL A 245 -9.15 2.99 8.01
CA VAL A 245 -9.49 2.66 6.61
C VAL A 245 -8.27 2.09 5.90
N THR A 246 -7.10 2.73 5.99
CA THR A 246 -5.87 2.25 5.32
C THR A 246 -5.45 0.86 5.80
N ILE A 247 -5.53 0.59 7.11
CA ILE A 247 -5.21 -0.70 7.71
C ILE A 247 -6.13 -1.80 7.17
N VAL A 248 -7.45 -1.55 7.17
CA VAL A 248 -8.44 -2.51 6.67
C VAL A 248 -8.23 -2.75 5.18
N MET A 249 -8.00 -1.70 4.38
CA MET A 249 -7.79 -1.81 2.94
C MET A 249 -6.48 -2.53 2.58
N ALA A 250 -5.43 -2.37 3.37
CA ALA A 250 -4.18 -3.11 3.21
C ALA A 250 -4.39 -4.61 3.46
N ALA A 251 -5.08 -4.96 4.55
CA ALA A 251 -5.42 -6.34 4.87
C ALA A 251 -6.27 -7.00 3.77
N LEU A 252 -7.33 -6.32 3.33
CA LEU A 252 -8.21 -6.79 2.25
C LEU A 252 -7.44 -6.99 0.94
N SER A 253 -6.57 -6.05 0.58
CA SER A 253 -5.73 -6.13 -0.62
C SER A 253 -4.80 -7.35 -0.58
N GLY A 254 -4.14 -7.61 0.55
CA GLY A 254 -3.23 -8.75 0.69
C GLY A 254 -3.95 -10.10 0.62
N VAL A 255 -5.12 -10.23 1.27
CA VAL A 255 -5.95 -11.45 1.18
C VAL A 255 -6.41 -11.68 -0.26
N TYR A 256 -6.92 -10.63 -0.92
CA TYR A 256 -7.36 -10.70 -2.30
C TYR A 256 -6.22 -11.08 -3.26
N GLN A 257 -5.04 -10.47 -3.09
CA GLN A 257 -3.85 -10.77 -3.88
C GLN A 257 -3.41 -12.23 -3.73
N THR A 258 -3.44 -12.75 -2.52
CA THR A 258 -3.08 -14.14 -2.24
C THR A 258 -4.10 -15.11 -2.84
N ALA A 259 -5.40 -14.82 -2.73
CA ALA A 259 -6.46 -15.65 -3.33
C ALA A 259 -6.34 -15.73 -4.87
N LEU A 260 -6.04 -14.60 -5.52
CA LEU A 260 -5.82 -14.56 -6.96
C LEU A 260 -4.53 -15.26 -7.40
N TYR A 261 -3.46 -15.16 -6.61
CA TYR A 261 -2.22 -15.91 -6.86
C TYR A 261 -2.47 -17.42 -6.82
N ARG A 262 -3.11 -17.93 -5.77
CA ARG A 262 -3.42 -19.37 -5.67
C ARG A 262 -4.28 -19.85 -6.83
N TYR A 263 -5.28 -19.07 -7.24
CA TYR A 263 -6.06 -19.37 -8.45
C TYR A 263 -5.19 -19.44 -9.72
N ALA A 264 -4.28 -18.48 -9.92
CA ALA A 264 -3.40 -18.44 -11.09
C ALA A 264 -2.41 -19.62 -11.17
N VAL A 265 -2.03 -20.18 -10.02
CA VAL A 265 -1.12 -21.35 -9.90
C VAL A 265 -1.91 -22.66 -9.70
N ALA A 266 -3.24 -22.64 -9.90
CA ALA A 266 -4.14 -23.78 -9.74
C ALA A 266 -4.09 -24.46 -8.36
N LEU A 267 -3.78 -23.70 -7.31
CA LEU A 267 -3.87 -24.13 -5.93
C LEU A 267 -5.30 -23.97 -5.39
N PRO A 268 -5.78 -24.83 -4.47
CA PRO A 268 -7.11 -24.72 -3.87
C PRO A 268 -7.31 -23.36 -3.18
N VAL A 269 -8.53 -22.85 -3.07
CA VAL A 269 -8.81 -21.65 -2.26
C VAL A 269 -10.07 -21.91 -1.42
N PRO A 270 -9.96 -22.59 -0.26
CA PRO A 270 -11.12 -23.15 0.45
C PRO A 270 -12.19 -22.12 0.87
N SER A 271 -11.80 -20.87 1.10
CA SER A 271 -12.68 -19.78 1.54
C SER A 271 -13.34 -19.00 0.39
N TYR A 272 -13.03 -19.35 -0.86
CA TYR A 272 -13.64 -18.75 -2.04
C TYR A 272 -14.21 -19.85 -2.93
N ASP A 273 -15.50 -19.76 -3.26
CA ASP A 273 -16.06 -20.60 -4.30
C ASP A 273 -15.29 -20.37 -5.61
N SER A 274 -14.86 -21.44 -6.27
CA SER A 274 -14.09 -21.40 -7.51
C SER A 274 -14.86 -20.65 -8.61
N ALA A 275 -16.19 -20.69 -8.58
CA ALA A 275 -17.06 -19.88 -9.45
C ALA A 275 -17.00 -18.37 -9.14
N THR A 276 -16.76 -17.98 -7.88
CA THR A 276 -16.63 -16.57 -7.46
C THR A 276 -15.25 -16.00 -7.83
N LEU A 277 -14.18 -16.80 -7.69
CA LEU A 277 -12.87 -16.44 -8.23
C LEU A 277 -12.91 -16.37 -9.75
N ALA A 278 -13.44 -17.39 -10.42
CA ALA A 278 -13.64 -17.39 -11.87
C ALA A 278 -14.50 -16.21 -12.35
N ALA A 279 -15.48 -15.74 -11.58
CA ALA A 279 -16.27 -14.55 -11.89
C ALA A 279 -15.50 -13.23 -11.76
N ALA A 280 -14.39 -13.19 -11.01
CA ALA A 280 -13.43 -12.08 -11.06
C ALA A 280 -12.60 -12.08 -12.36
N PHE A 281 -12.48 -13.25 -13.00
CA PHE A 281 -11.76 -13.48 -14.25
C PHE A 281 -12.66 -13.61 -15.50
N ALA A 282 -13.99 -13.62 -15.34
CA ALA A 282 -14.92 -13.92 -16.42
C ALA A 282 -15.01 -12.76 -17.43
N PRO A 283 -14.96 -13.06 -18.75
CA PRO A 283 -15.11 -12.05 -19.79
C PRO A 283 -16.50 -11.40 -19.76
N LYS A 284 -16.51 -10.13 -20.16
CA LYS A 284 -17.71 -9.32 -20.31
C LYS A 284 -18.67 -10.03 -21.29
N ARG A 285 -19.88 -10.35 -20.83
CA ARG A 285 -21.05 -10.44 -21.71
C ARG A 285 -21.85 -9.15 -21.54
#